data_AF-A0A0B2SSM5-F1
#
_entry.id   AF-A0A0B2SSM5-F1
#
_cell.length_a   1.000
_cell.length_b   1.000
_cell.length_c   1.000
_cell.angle_alpha   90.00
_cell.angle_beta   90.00
_cell.angle_gamma   90.00
#
_symmetry.space_group_name_H-M   'P 1'
#
loop_
_entity.id
_entity.type
_entity.pdbx_description
1 polymer ?
#
loop_
_entity_poly.entity_id
_entity_poly.type
_entity_poly.pdbx_seq_one_letter_code
_entity_poly.pdbx_strand_id
1 'polypeptide(L)'
;MKTYLEALDLWEVVEENYDVLSLSDNPTMNQIRIHKEKKTKKEKSCLFAGVSQTIFTRIMALKSANAIWDYQEMQMLNLMREFELQKMKESETVKDYTDKSLGIANKIRLLGGDFANSRIVEIFLVTVPKRYEASIVSLENTKDLSKITLAEVVHALQAQEQRRLMREDR
;
A
#
# COMPACT_ATOMS: atom_id res chain seq x y z
N MET A 1 -4.66 19.45 13.33
CA MET A 1 -5.35 19.08 12.07
C MET A 1 -6.73 19.72 12.02
N LYS A 2 -7.59 19.53 13.04
CA LYS A 2 -8.92 20.15 13.16
C LYS A 2 -8.95 21.64 12.77
N THR A 3 -8.17 22.49 13.44
CA THR A 3 -8.09 23.95 13.16
C THR A 3 -7.73 24.31 11.72
N TYR A 4 -6.90 23.49 11.06
CA TYR A 4 -6.55 23.71 9.65
C TYR A 4 -7.67 23.27 8.70
N LEU A 5 -8.34 22.15 9.00
CA LEU A 5 -9.49 21.70 8.23
C LEU A 5 -10.69 22.64 8.40
N GLU A 6 -10.87 23.23 9.59
CA GLU A 6 -11.84 24.29 9.84
C GLU A 6 -11.55 25.52 8.97
N ALA A 7 -10.27 25.95 8.88
CA ALA A 7 -9.86 27.06 8.02
C ALA A 7 -10.06 26.82 6.50
N LEU A 8 -10.25 25.57 6.08
CA LEU A 8 -10.48 25.18 4.68
C LEU A 8 -11.93 24.78 4.39
N ASP A 9 -12.86 24.95 5.34
CA ASP A 9 -14.24 24.44 5.28
C ASP A 9 -14.32 22.93 5.00
N LEU A 10 -13.34 22.17 5.50
CA LEU A 10 -13.22 20.73 5.32
C LEU A 10 -13.60 19.93 6.57
N TRP A 11 -13.61 20.56 7.75
CA TRP A 11 -13.87 19.87 9.02
C TRP A 11 -15.30 19.33 9.13
N GLU A 12 -16.31 20.14 8.79
CA GLU A 12 -17.71 19.71 8.76
C GLU A 12 -17.91 18.47 7.88
N VAL A 13 -17.20 18.40 6.76
CA VAL A 13 -17.26 17.26 5.83
C VAL A 13 -16.65 15.99 6.44
N VAL A 14 -15.61 16.12 7.26
CA VAL A 14 -15.00 14.99 7.99
C VAL A 14 -15.91 14.52 9.13
N GLU A 15 -16.55 15.45 9.83
CA GLU A 15 -17.39 15.17 11.00
C GLU A 15 -18.76 14.59 10.62
N GLU A 16 -19.43 15.15 9.62
CA GLU A 16 -20.76 14.72 9.18
C GLU A 16 -20.72 13.48 8.28
N ASN A 17 -19.58 13.24 7.60
CA ASN A 17 -19.35 12.13 6.67
C ASN A 17 -20.53 11.89 5.69
N TYR A 18 -21.12 12.96 5.18
CA TYR A 18 -22.31 12.91 4.34
C TYR A 18 -22.02 12.34 2.95
N ASP A 19 -23.01 11.69 2.33
CA ASP A 19 -22.91 11.23 0.94
C ASP A 19 -23.24 12.33 -0.06
N VAL A 20 -22.39 12.45 -1.09
CA VAL A 20 -22.62 13.37 -2.20
C VAL A 20 -23.60 12.69 -3.16
N LEU A 21 -24.89 13.02 -3.01
CA LEU A 21 -25.95 12.50 -3.87
C LEU A 21 -25.73 12.86 -5.34
N SER A 22 -26.11 11.93 -6.22
CA SER A 22 -26.13 12.13 -7.67
C SER A 22 -27.02 13.32 -8.06
N LEU A 23 -26.63 14.03 -9.13
CA LEU A 23 -27.46 15.08 -9.72
C LEU A 23 -28.76 14.48 -10.28
N SER A 24 -29.85 15.26 -10.26
CA SER A 24 -31.11 14.91 -10.93
C SER A 24 -30.97 14.98 -12.45
N ASP A 25 -31.95 14.44 -13.19
CA ASP A 25 -31.92 14.33 -14.65
C ASP A 25 -31.86 15.67 -15.41
N ASN A 26 -32.23 16.79 -14.76
CA ASN A 26 -32.15 18.13 -15.35
C ASN A 26 -31.65 19.17 -14.33
N PRO A 27 -30.33 19.19 -14.04
CA PRO A 27 -29.78 20.07 -13.03
C PRO A 27 -29.50 21.46 -13.60
N THR A 28 -29.76 22.49 -12.80
CA THR A 28 -29.34 23.86 -13.12
C THR A 28 -27.82 24.03 -13.00
N MET A 29 -27.25 25.01 -13.71
CA MET A 29 -25.81 25.31 -13.66
C MET A 29 -25.31 25.54 -12.21
N ASN A 30 -26.13 26.17 -11.37
CA ASN A 30 -25.80 26.39 -9.97
C ASN A 30 -25.77 25.08 -9.16
N GLN A 31 -26.68 24.14 -9.44
CA GLN A 31 -26.66 22.80 -8.82
C GLN A 31 -25.44 21.98 -9.25
N ILE A 32 -25.04 22.06 -10.53
CA ILE A 32 -23.81 21.41 -11.03
C ILE A 32 -22.58 21.97 -10.31
N ARG A 33 -22.49 23.30 -10.17
CA ARG A 33 -21.38 23.96 -9.47
C ARG A 33 -21.28 23.53 -8.00
N ILE A 34 -22.40 23.57 -7.27
CA ILE A 34 -22.46 23.16 -5.85
C ILE A 34 -22.10 21.68 -5.71
N HIS A 35 -22.60 20.81 -6.58
CA HIS A 35 -22.26 19.39 -6.56
C HIS A 35 -20.76 19.14 -6.79
N LYS A 36 -20.15 19.81 -7.78
CA LYS A 36 -18.70 19.75 -8.01
C LYS A 36 -17.90 20.22 -6.80
N GLU A 37 -18.33 21.31 -6.16
CA GLU A 37 -17.68 21.85 -4.97
C GLU A 37 -17.76 20.88 -3.79
N LYS A 38 -18.96 20.34 -3.49
CA LYS A 38 -19.17 19.33 -2.44
C LYS A 38 -18.35 18.06 -2.69
N LYS A 39 -18.33 17.57 -3.94
CA LYS A 39 -17.51 16.41 -4.33
C LYS A 39 -16.02 16.66 -4.07
N THR A 40 -15.51 17.82 -4.51
CA THR A 40 -14.11 18.21 -4.31
C THR A 40 -13.76 18.35 -2.83
N LYS A 41 -14.64 18.96 -2.03
CA LYS A 41 -14.45 19.08 -0.57
C LYS A 41 -14.42 17.71 0.10
N LYS A 42 -15.35 16.80 -0.24
CA LYS A 42 -15.36 15.41 0.28
C LYS A 42 -14.07 14.66 -0.06
N GLU A 43 -13.64 14.69 -1.32
CA GLU A 43 -12.39 14.04 -1.75
C GLU A 43 -11.17 14.56 -0.97
N LYS A 44 -11.04 15.90 -0.82
CA LYS A 44 -9.95 16.51 -0.05
C LYS A 44 -10.02 16.16 1.44
N SER A 45 -11.21 16.21 2.04
CA SER A 45 -11.43 15.85 3.44
C SER A 45 -11.07 14.39 3.73
N CYS A 46 -11.46 13.47 2.86
CA CYS A 46 -11.08 12.05 2.96
C CYS A 46 -9.55 11.87 2.90
N LEU A 47 -8.88 12.63 2.03
CA LEU A 47 -7.42 12.58 1.90
C LEU A 47 -6.73 13.01 3.20
N PHE A 48 -7.22 14.06 3.87
CA PHE A 48 -6.65 14.50 5.15
C PHE A 48 -7.05 13.60 6.33
N ALA A 49 -8.27 13.06 6.35
CA ALA A 49 -8.73 12.13 7.37
C ALA A 49 -7.97 10.80 7.34
N GLY A 50 -7.50 10.38 6.16
CA GLY A 50 -6.69 9.18 5.99
C GLY A 50 -5.21 9.33 6.40
N VAL A 51 -4.75 10.55 6.68
CA VAL A 51 -3.35 10.82 7.06
C VAL A 51 -3.23 10.87 8.58
N SER A 52 -2.23 10.20 9.15
CA SER A 52 -1.99 10.27 10.60
C SER A 52 -1.65 11.69 11.05
N GLN A 53 -2.05 12.06 12.26
CA GLN A 53 -1.77 13.38 12.84
C GLN A 53 -0.27 13.73 12.77
N THR A 54 0.62 12.75 12.93
CA THR A 54 2.07 12.93 12.86
C THR A 54 2.53 13.30 11.44
N ILE A 55 2.03 12.62 10.41
CA ILE A 55 2.37 12.92 9.01
C ILE A 55 1.82 14.29 8.62
N PHE A 56 0.59 14.59 9.02
CA PHE A 56 -0.03 15.89 8.78
C PHE A 56 0.78 17.03 9.38
N THR A 57 1.19 16.93 10.65
CA THR A 57 2.02 17.96 11.29
C THR A 57 3.35 18.15 10.57
N ARG A 58 3.99 17.06 10.11
CA ARG A 58 5.24 17.14 9.33
C ARG A 58 5.04 17.86 8.00
N ILE A 59 4.01 17.53 7.24
CA ILE A 59 3.70 18.20 5.96
C ILE A 59 3.44 19.69 6.19
N MET A 60 2.66 20.04 7.20
CA MET A 60 2.36 21.43 7.54
C MET A 60 3.58 22.24 8.00
N ALA A 61 4.62 21.58 8.52
CA ALA A 61 5.87 22.24 8.88
C ALA A 61 6.75 22.57 7.66
N LEU A 62 6.49 21.96 6.51
CA LEU A 62 7.22 22.21 5.26
C LEU A 62 6.65 23.46 4.59
N LYS A 63 7.54 24.41 4.26
CA LYS A 63 7.16 25.76 3.82
C LYS A 63 6.96 25.91 2.31
N SER A 64 7.20 24.85 1.53
CA SER A 64 7.10 24.90 0.06
C SER A 64 6.66 23.55 -0.50
N ALA A 65 6.05 23.59 -1.69
CA ALA A 65 5.68 22.38 -2.44
C ALA A 65 6.90 21.51 -2.73
N ASN A 66 8.05 22.11 -3.06
CA ASN A 66 9.31 21.38 -3.29
C ASN A 66 9.76 20.63 -2.04
N ALA A 67 9.68 21.24 -0.86
CA ALA A 67 10.07 20.56 0.37
C ALA A 67 9.15 19.37 0.70
N ILE A 68 7.86 19.47 0.37
CA ILE A 68 6.90 18.36 0.48
C ILE A 68 7.25 17.25 -0.50
N TRP A 69 7.59 17.60 -1.74
CA TRP A 69 8.03 16.65 -2.76
C TRP A 69 9.31 15.91 -2.33
N ASP A 70 10.34 16.63 -1.90
CA ASP A 70 11.60 16.04 -1.44
C ASP A 70 11.38 15.09 -0.25
N TYR A 71 10.48 15.44 0.66
CA TYR A 71 10.08 14.56 1.77
C TYR A 71 9.41 13.28 1.27
N GLN A 72 8.51 13.37 0.27
CA GLN A 72 7.87 12.20 -0.32
C GLN A 72 8.87 11.30 -1.05
N GLU A 73 9.79 11.86 -1.84
CA GLU A 73 10.87 11.10 -2.48
C GLU A 73 11.74 10.38 -1.46
N MET A 74 12.13 11.07 -0.39
CA MET A 74 12.93 10.47 0.68
C MET A 74 12.18 9.31 1.37
N GLN A 75 10.89 9.47 1.63
CA GLN A 75 10.06 8.40 2.19
C GLN A 75 9.99 7.18 1.26
N MET A 76 9.86 7.41 -0.05
CA MET A 76 9.87 6.34 -1.04
C MET A 76 11.21 5.60 -1.08
N LEU A 77 12.34 6.33 -1.10
CA LEU A 77 13.68 5.75 -1.06
C LEU A 77 13.92 4.92 0.21
N ASN A 78 13.43 5.39 1.36
CA ASN A 78 13.52 4.65 2.62
C ASN A 78 12.71 3.34 2.58
N LEU A 79 11.50 3.37 2.02
CA LEU A 79 10.67 2.16 1.86
C LEU A 79 11.28 1.18 0.87
N MET A 80 11.86 1.66 -0.24
CA MET A 80 12.60 0.80 -1.18
C MET A 80 13.77 0.12 -0.47
N ARG A 81 14.55 0.87 0.32
CA ARG A 81 15.64 0.29 1.13
C ARG A 81 15.13 -0.74 2.14
N GLU A 82 14.04 -0.44 2.85
CA GLU A 82 13.41 -1.38 3.78
C GLU A 82 12.99 -2.66 3.06
N PHE A 83 12.40 -2.54 1.86
CA PHE A 83 12.00 -3.66 1.03
C PHE A 83 13.18 -4.55 0.61
N GLU A 84 14.29 -3.95 0.17
CA GLU A 84 15.48 -4.69 -0.30
C GLU A 84 16.25 -5.36 0.84
N LEU A 85 16.23 -4.77 2.04
CA LEU A 85 16.92 -5.32 3.22
C LEU A 85 16.12 -6.40 3.94
N GLN A 86 14.82 -6.52 3.65
CA GLN A 86 13.99 -7.50 4.33
C GLN A 86 14.40 -8.93 3.95
N LYS A 87 14.38 -9.81 4.94
CA LYS A 87 14.51 -11.26 4.73
C LYS A 87 13.45 -11.97 5.55
N MET A 88 12.97 -13.09 5.04
CA MET A 88 12.02 -13.91 5.78
C MET A 88 12.75 -14.64 6.91
N LYS A 89 12.22 -14.54 8.13
CA LYS A 89 12.85 -15.19 9.30
C LYS A 89 12.54 -16.68 9.32
N GLU A 90 13.38 -17.45 10.01
CA GLU A 90 13.14 -18.89 10.18
C GLU A 90 11.82 -19.19 10.91
N SER A 91 11.34 -18.30 11.78
CA SER A 91 10.07 -18.47 12.50
C SER A 91 8.87 -17.79 11.84
N GLU A 92 9.08 -17.04 10.75
CA GLU A 92 8.02 -16.27 10.08
C GLU A 92 7.23 -17.20 9.15
N THR A 93 5.91 -17.05 9.13
CA THR A 93 5.06 -17.80 8.19
C THR A 93 5.10 -17.17 6.80
N VAL A 94 4.76 -17.95 5.77
CA VAL A 94 4.69 -17.41 4.40
C VAL A 94 3.67 -16.27 4.30
N LYS A 95 2.55 -16.38 5.03
CA LYS A 95 1.51 -15.34 5.07
C LYS A 95 2.05 -14.04 5.65
N ASP A 96 2.70 -14.09 6.81
CA ASP A 96 3.23 -12.89 7.48
C ASP A 96 4.26 -12.17 6.61
N TYR A 97 5.14 -12.95 5.96
CA TYR A 97 6.15 -12.39 5.06
C TYR A 97 5.53 -11.75 3.80
N THR A 98 4.45 -12.35 3.28
CA THR A 98 3.66 -11.81 2.16
C THR A 98 2.96 -10.51 2.53
N ASP A 99 2.29 -10.47 3.67
CA ASP A 99 1.59 -9.29 4.16
C ASP A 99 2.57 -8.13 4.40
N LYS A 100 3.74 -8.42 4.98
CA LYS A 100 4.82 -7.43 5.17
C LYS A 100 5.31 -6.86 3.83
N SER A 101 5.62 -7.73 2.87
CA SER A 101 6.14 -7.33 1.56
C SER A 101 5.13 -6.51 0.77
N LEU A 102 3.86 -6.94 0.75
CA LEU A 102 2.77 -6.20 0.13
C LEU A 102 2.51 -4.87 0.84
N GLY A 103 2.62 -4.83 2.17
CA GLY A 103 2.49 -3.62 2.96
C GLY A 103 3.49 -2.54 2.54
N ILE A 104 4.76 -2.90 2.36
CA ILE A 104 5.80 -1.96 1.90
C ILE A 104 5.54 -1.54 0.44
N ALA A 105 5.29 -2.50 -0.45
CA ALA A 105 5.01 -2.23 -1.86
C ALA A 105 3.81 -1.28 -2.05
N ASN A 106 2.73 -1.49 -1.29
CA ASN A 106 1.55 -0.63 -1.34
C ASN A 106 1.82 0.78 -0.82
N LYS A 107 2.66 0.93 0.21
CA LYS A 107 3.09 2.27 0.67
C LYS A 107 3.88 3.02 -0.41
N ILE A 108 4.76 2.33 -1.14
CA ILE A 108 5.51 2.93 -2.27
C ILE A 108 4.54 3.39 -3.37
N ARG A 109 3.58 2.54 -3.76
CA ARG A 109 2.55 2.88 -4.74
C ARG A 109 1.68 4.06 -4.33
N LEU A 110 1.31 4.14 -3.05
CA LEU A 110 0.53 5.25 -2.50
C LEU A 110 1.29 6.58 -2.53
N LEU A 111 2.63 6.54 -2.48
CA LEU A 111 3.47 7.72 -2.66
C LEU A 111 3.68 8.10 -4.14
N GLY A 112 3.03 7.40 -5.07
CA GLY A 112 3.15 7.63 -6.51
C GLY A 112 4.30 6.88 -7.19
N GLY A 113 4.99 6.01 -6.47
CA GLY A 113 6.06 5.18 -7.04
C GLY A 113 5.51 4.04 -7.90
N ASP A 114 6.15 3.78 -9.03
CA ASP A 114 5.92 2.54 -9.78
C ASP A 114 6.63 1.38 -9.08
N PHE A 115 5.87 0.38 -8.65
CA PHE A 115 6.40 -0.78 -7.93
C PHE A 115 5.65 -2.04 -8.36
N ALA A 116 6.26 -2.81 -9.26
CA ALA A 116 5.64 -3.99 -9.85
C ALA A 116 5.64 -5.20 -8.88
N ASN A 117 4.63 -6.07 -9.03
CA ASN A 117 4.58 -7.33 -8.26
C ASN A 117 5.73 -8.29 -8.63
N SER A 118 6.34 -8.15 -9.82
CA SER A 118 7.53 -8.92 -10.21
C SER A 118 8.70 -8.68 -9.25
N ARG A 119 8.86 -7.46 -8.71
CA ARG A 119 9.88 -7.17 -7.70
C ARG A 119 9.67 -7.95 -6.41
N ILE A 120 8.40 -8.22 -6.07
CA ILE A 120 8.02 -9.06 -4.93
C ILE A 120 8.30 -10.53 -5.22
N VAL A 121 8.06 -10.99 -6.45
CA VAL A 121 8.45 -12.34 -6.85
C VAL A 121 9.97 -12.52 -6.72
N GLU A 122 10.75 -11.61 -7.28
CA GLU A 122 12.22 -11.63 -7.21
C GLU A 122 12.73 -11.69 -5.76
N ILE A 123 12.19 -10.86 -4.86
CA ILE A 123 12.64 -10.87 -3.46
C ILE A 123 12.29 -12.19 -2.77
N PHE A 124 11.15 -12.81 -3.10
CA PHE A 124 10.75 -14.10 -2.54
C PHE A 124 11.66 -15.23 -3.00
N LEU A 125 12.04 -15.27 -4.27
CA LEU A 125 12.93 -16.32 -4.78
C LEU A 125 14.30 -16.31 -4.09
N VAL A 126 14.74 -15.16 -3.58
CA VAL A 126 16.10 -14.98 -3.03
C VAL A 126 16.15 -14.97 -1.49
N THR A 127 15.12 -14.48 -0.82
CA THR A 127 15.19 -14.18 0.64
C THR A 127 14.44 -15.16 1.53
N VAL A 128 13.74 -16.13 0.95
CA VAL A 128 13.06 -17.17 1.74
C VAL A 128 14.08 -18.14 2.37
N PRO A 129 13.78 -18.70 3.55
CA PRO A 129 14.64 -19.67 4.20
C PRO A 129 14.87 -20.95 3.39
N LYS A 130 16.00 -21.63 3.62
CA LYS A 130 16.40 -22.87 2.94
C LYS A 130 15.35 -23.99 2.99
N ARG A 131 14.46 -24.00 3.99
CA ARG A 131 13.36 -24.97 4.07
C ARG A 131 12.40 -24.93 2.86
N TYR A 132 12.41 -23.83 2.11
CA TYR A 132 11.61 -23.63 0.92
C TYR A 132 12.39 -23.86 -0.38
N GLU A 133 13.70 -24.14 -0.33
CA GLU A 133 14.59 -24.30 -1.49
C GLU A 133 13.99 -25.26 -2.54
N ALA A 134 13.49 -26.42 -2.11
CA ALA A 134 12.90 -27.41 -3.01
C ALA A 134 11.65 -26.89 -3.74
N SER A 135 10.88 -26.00 -3.12
CA SER A 135 9.70 -25.37 -3.76
C SER A 135 10.13 -24.29 -4.75
N ILE A 136 11.17 -23.52 -4.44
CA ILE A 136 11.77 -22.54 -5.35
C ILE A 136 12.34 -23.25 -6.58
N VAL A 137 13.23 -24.22 -6.41
CA VAL A 137 13.82 -25.00 -7.51
C VAL A 137 12.73 -25.66 -8.37
N SER A 138 11.66 -26.18 -7.75
CA SER A 138 10.53 -26.73 -8.51
C SER A 138 9.82 -25.66 -9.35
N LEU A 139 9.62 -24.45 -8.83
CA LEU A 139 9.00 -23.36 -9.58
C LEU A 139 9.89 -22.91 -10.75
N GLU A 140 11.18 -22.71 -10.50
CA GLU A 140 12.15 -22.26 -11.49
C GLU A 140 12.31 -23.25 -12.65
N ASN A 141 12.24 -24.55 -12.36
CA ASN A 141 12.35 -25.59 -13.39
C ASN A 141 11.05 -25.79 -14.20
N THR A 142 9.89 -25.44 -13.63
CA THR A 142 8.58 -25.70 -14.27
C THR A 142 8.01 -24.48 -14.98
N LYS A 143 8.51 -23.28 -14.69
CA LYS A 143 7.96 -22.02 -15.20
C LYS A 143 9.06 -21.08 -15.66
N ASP A 144 8.72 -20.30 -16.68
CA ASP A 144 9.50 -19.14 -17.09
C ASP A 144 9.49 -18.09 -15.96
N LEU A 145 10.67 -17.78 -15.43
CA LEU A 145 10.85 -16.84 -14.30
C LEU A 145 10.20 -15.48 -14.57
N SER A 146 10.17 -15.04 -15.83
CA SER A 146 9.57 -13.75 -16.21
C SER A 146 8.03 -13.75 -16.13
N LYS A 147 7.41 -14.94 -16.03
CA LYS A 147 5.95 -15.13 -16.01
C LYS A 147 5.43 -15.64 -14.68
N ILE A 148 6.31 -15.98 -13.73
CA ILE A 148 5.91 -16.42 -12.40
C ILE A 148 5.17 -15.29 -11.70
N THR A 149 3.96 -15.59 -11.23
CA THR A 149 3.15 -14.65 -10.47
C THR A 149 3.39 -14.78 -8.97
N LEU A 150 3.14 -13.70 -8.23
CA LEU A 150 3.23 -13.71 -6.77
C LEU A 150 2.34 -14.78 -6.14
N ALA A 151 1.12 -14.97 -6.66
CA ALA A 151 0.19 -15.97 -6.15
C ALA A 151 0.75 -17.40 -6.27
N GLU A 152 1.40 -17.72 -7.40
CA GLU A 152 1.99 -19.05 -7.60
C GLU A 152 3.14 -19.32 -6.64
N VAL A 153 4.00 -18.32 -6.39
CA VAL A 153 5.07 -18.42 -5.39
C VAL A 153 4.49 -18.64 -4.01
N VAL A 154 3.54 -17.79 -3.59
CA VAL A 154 2.91 -17.87 -2.26
C VAL A 154 2.23 -19.22 -2.05
N HIS A 155 1.47 -19.70 -3.03
CA HIS A 155 0.79 -21.01 -2.93
C HIS A 155 1.78 -22.17 -2.82
N ALA A 156 2.87 -22.16 -3.60
CA ALA A 156 3.89 -23.22 -3.52
C ALA A 156 4.57 -23.27 -2.15
N LEU A 157 4.93 -22.10 -1.62
CA LEU A 157 5.57 -21.96 -0.31
C LEU A 157 4.61 -22.35 0.83
N GLN A 158 3.34 -21.92 0.77
CA GLN A 158 2.32 -22.30 1.75
C GLN A 158 2.03 -23.82 1.72
N ALA A 159 1.96 -24.43 0.53
CA ALA A 159 1.78 -25.87 0.41
C ALA A 159 2.96 -26.66 1.02
N GLN A 160 4.17 -26.12 0.98
CA GLN A 160 5.33 -26.71 1.66
C GLN A 160 5.23 -26.54 3.19
N GLU A 161 4.84 -25.37 3.66
CA GLU A 161 4.64 -25.09 5.09
C GLU A 161 3.59 -26.04 5.70
N GLN A 162 2.43 -26.17 5.06
CA GLN A 162 1.37 -27.11 5.48
C GLN A 162 1.86 -28.56 5.51
N ARG A 163 2.63 -29.00 4.51
CA ARG A 163 3.19 -30.37 4.47
C ARG A 163 4.18 -30.65 5.60
N ARG A 164 4.90 -29.63 6.10
CA ARG A 164 5.83 -29.79 7.23
C ARG A 164 5.07 -29.90 8.55
N LEU A 165 4.09 -29.02 8.77
CA LEU A 165 3.22 -29.07 9.97
C LEU A 165 2.57 -30.45 10.14
N MET A 166 1.98 -30.99 9.07
CA MET A 166 1.35 -32.33 9.09
C MET A 166 2.31 -33.50 9.40
N ARG A 167 3.63 -33.30 9.27
CA ARG A 167 4.65 -34.32 9.57
C ARG A 167 5.26 -34.15 10.96
N GLU A 168 5.26 -32.94 11.51
CA GLU A 168 5.74 -32.62 12.85
C GLU A 168 4.70 -32.96 13.93
N ASP A 169 3.40 -32.98 13.57
CA ASP A 169 2.29 -33.42 14.44
C ASP A 169 2.14 -34.95 14.57
N ARG A 170 3.07 -35.74 14.01
CA ARG A 170 3.11 -37.22 14.11
C ARG A 170 4.21 -37.69 15.03
#